data_AF-A0A2V9YY42-F1
#
_entry.id   AF-A0A2V9YY42-F1
#
_cell.length_a   1.000
_cell.length_b   1.000
_cell.length_c   1.000
_cell.angle_alpha   90.00
_cell.angle_beta   90.00
_cell.angle_gamma   90.00
#
_symmetry.space_group_name_H-M   'P 1'
#
loop_
_entity.id
_entity.type
_entity.pdbx_description
1 polymer ?
#
loop_
_entity_poly.entity_id
_entity_poly.type
_entity_poly.pdbx_seq_one_letter_code
_entity_poly.pdbx_strand_id
1 'polypeptide(L)' 'VNRIRQVIEAEGMVEGDLRKDVSMNIKRLIEIGSYRGYRHRRNLPVRGQRTHTNARTRKGPRKGTVAQKKKATAKT' A
#
# COMPACT_ATOMS: atom_id res chain seq x y z
N VAL A 1 -30.46 18.53 -6.54
CA VAL A 1 -29.51 17.63 -5.84
C VAL A 1 -29.85 16.15 -6.04
N ASN A 2 -31.10 15.71 -5.88
CA ASN A 2 -31.50 14.30 -6.02
C ASN A 2 -31.14 13.65 -7.37
N ARG A 3 -31.25 14.41 -8.48
CA ARG A 3 -30.86 13.93 -9.82
C ARG A 3 -29.37 13.58 -9.91
N ILE A 4 -28.50 14.35 -9.25
CA ILE A 4 -27.05 14.10 -9.21
C ILE A 4 -26.78 12.83 -8.38
N ARG A 5 -27.45 12.69 -7.23
CA ARG A 5 -27.31 11.50 -6.38
C ARG A 5 -27.70 10.21 -7.11
N GLN A 6 -28.82 10.23 -7.83
CA GLN A 6 -29.31 9.07 -8.58
C GLN A 6 -28.36 8.64 -9.69
N VAL A 7 -27.76 9.60 -10.41
CA VAL A 7 -26.74 9.30 -11.42
C VAL A 7 -25.49 8.68 -10.77
N ILE A 8 -25.04 9.24 -9.64
CA ILE A 8 -23.88 8.72 -8.91
C ILE A 8 -24.14 7.31 -8.36
N GLU A 9 -25.34 7.02 -7.86
CA GLU A 9 -25.70 5.69 -7.34
C GLU A 9 -25.88 4.66 -8.47
N ALA A 10 -26.39 5.07 -9.63
CA ALA A 10 -26.63 4.17 -10.76
C ALA A 10 -25.36 3.84 -11.56
N GLU A 11 -24.49 4.83 -11.78
CA GLU A 11 -23.25 4.66 -12.56
C GLU A 11 -22.03 4.34 -11.67
N GLY A 12 -22.11 4.67 -10.39
CA GLY A 12 -20.94 4.81 -9.56
C GLY A 12 -20.69 3.62 -8.65
N MET A 13 -19.67 2.83 -8.99
CA MET A 13 -18.82 2.20 -7.98
C MET A 13 -18.08 3.32 -7.24
N VAL A 14 -18.69 3.88 -6.20
CA VAL A 14 -18.10 4.97 -5.41
C VAL A 14 -17.82 4.52 -3.99
N GLU A 15 -16.86 5.18 -3.34
CA GLU A 15 -16.49 4.99 -1.94
C GLU A 15 -16.26 3.52 -1.56
N GLY A 16 -17.21 2.94 -0.83
CA GLY A 16 -17.08 1.63 -0.21
C GLY A 16 -16.93 0.52 -1.24
N ASP A 17 -17.72 0.55 -2.30
CA ASP A 17 -17.74 -0.55 -3.27
C ASP A 17 -16.51 -0.52 -4.17
N LEU A 18 -16.03 0.69 -4.55
CA LEU A 18 -14.75 0.83 -5.24
C LEU A 18 -13.57 0.38 -4.37
N ARG A 19 -13.56 0.73 -3.08
CA ARG A 19 -12.49 0.29 -2.15
C ARG A 19 -12.47 -1.23 -1.99
N LYS A 20 -13.65 -1.87 -1.89
CA LYS A 20 -13.76 -3.33 -1.83
C LYS A 20 -13.25 -3.98 -3.12
N ASP A 21 -13.67 -3.47 -4.28
CA ASP A 21 -13.25 -4.01 -5.57
C ASP A 21 -11.72 -3.90 -5.77
N VAL A 22 -11.13 -2.74 -5.49
CA VAL A 22 -9.68 -2.55 -5.55
C VAL A 22 -8.96 -3.50 -4.58
N SER A 23 -9.49 -3.68 -3.36
CA SER A 23 -8.93 -4.62 -2.38
C SER A 23 -8.98 -6.07 -2.88
N MET A 24 -10.12 -6.49 -3.44
CA MET A 24 -10.30 -7.83 -4.05
C MET A 24 -9.36 -8.04 -5.23
N ASN A 25 -9.19 -7.04 -6.08
CA ASN A 25 -8.24 -7.06 -7.18
C ASN A 25 -6.79 -7.27 -6.71
N ILE A 26 -6.37 -6.60 -5.63
CA ILE A 26 -5.03 -6.80 -5.03
C ILE A 26 -4.92 -8.19 -4.40
N LYS A 27 -5.95 -8.64 -3.68
CA LYS A 27 -6.00 -9.97 -3.05
C LYS A 27 -5.84 -11.09 -4.09
N ARG A 28 -6.58 -11.00 -5.19
CA ARG A 28 -6.49 -11.91 -6.34
C ARG A 28 -5.06 -12.02 -6.86
N LEU A 29 -4.37 -10.89 -7.04
CA LEU A 29 -2.96 -10.90 -7.49
C LEU A 29 -2.01 -11.59 -6.51
N ILE A 30 -2.28 -11.46 -5.21
CA ILE A 30 -1.50 -12.07 -4.13
C ILE A 30 -1.75 -13.59 -4.06
N GLU A 31 -2.99 -14.03 -4.23
CA GLU A 31 -3.40 -15.44 -4.19
C GLU A 31 -2.84 -16.21 -5.40
N ILE A 32 -2.90 -15.62 -6.59
CA ILE A 32 -2.31 -16.19 -7.82
C ILE A 32 -0.78 -16.31 -7.74
N GLY A 33 -0.12 -15.56 -6.85
CA GLY A 33 1.34 -15.60 -6.71
C GLY A 33 2.11 -14.83 -7.79
N SER A 34 1.43 -13.95 -8.54
CA SER A 34 2.06 -13.10 -9.54
C SER A 34 3.17 -12.20 -8.96
N TYR A 35 4.14 -11.76 -9.78
CA TYR A 35 5.19 -10.83 -9.33
C TYR A 35 4.59 -9.57 -8.67
N ARG A 36 3.51 -9.03 -9.26
CA ARG A 36 2.79 -7.88 -8.69
C ARG A 36 2.23 -8.20 -7.30
N GLY A 37 1.58 -9.35 -7.14
CA GLY A 37 1.08 -9.82 -5.84
C GLY A 37 2.18 -9.98 -4.80
N TYR A 38 3.30 -10.59 -5.17
CA TYR A 38 4.46 -10.72 -4.28
C TYR A 38 5.01 -9.36 -3.81
N ARG A 39 5.08 -8.38 -4.72
CA ARG A 39 5.48 -7.00 -4.38
C ARG A 39 4.45 -6.31 -3.48
N HIS A 40 3.15 -6.50 -3.73
CA HIS A 40 2.08 -6.02 -2.86
C HIS A 40 2.21 -6.61 -1.44
N ARG A 41 2.41 -7.93 -1.31
CA ARG A 41 2.60 -8.65 -0.03
C ARG A 41 3.82 -8.15 0.75
N ARG A 42 4.92 -7.83 0.07
CA ARG A 42 6.16 -7.32 0.68
C ARG A 42 6.18 -5.81 0.95
N ASN A 43 5.08 -5.09 0.70
CA ASN A 43 5.05 -3.62 0.79
C ASN A 43 6.18 -2.95 0.00
N LEU A 44 6.42 -3.46 -1.21
CA LEU A 44 7.36 -2.88 -2.17
C LEU A 44 6.62 -2.25 -3.36
N PRO A 45 7.23 -1.29 -4.05
CA PRO A 45 6.63 -0.72 -5.25
C PRO A 45 6.48 -1.76 -6.36
N VAL A 46 5.37 -1.68 -7.09
CA VAL A 46 4.90 -2.73 -8.02
C VAL A 46 5.21 -2.39 -9.48
N ARG A 47 5.37 -1.11 -9.82
CA ARG A 47 5.58 -0.61 -11.20
C ARG A 47 7.06 -0.57 -11.63
N GLY A 48 7.90 -1.46 -11.09
CA GLY A 48 9.33 -1.53 -11.47
C GLY A 48 10.23 -0.42 -10.93
N GLN A 49 9.75 0.41 -10.01
CA GLN A 49 10.54 1.49 -9.41
C GLN A 49 11.73 0.95 -8.60
N ARG A 50 12.86 1.67 -8.62
CA ARG A 50 14.09 1.33 -7.87
C ARG A 50 13.83 1.32 -6.36
N THR A 51 14.15 0.20 -5.70
CA THR A 51 13.91 0.03 -4.25
C THR A 51 15.12 0.24 -3.35
N HIS A 52 16.31 0.46 -3.91
CA HIS A 52 17.53 0.62 -3.12
C HIS A 52 17.49 1.89 -2.24
N THR A 53 17.07 3.02 -2.81
CA THR A 53 17.07 4.34 -2.15
C THR A 53 15.64 4.84 -1.85
N ASN A 54 14.91 5.25 -2.89
CA ASN A 54 13.69 6.05 -2.79
C ASN A 54 12.44 5.21 -2.99
N ALA A 55 11.93 4.60 -1.90
CA ALA A 55 10.68 3.82 -1.93
C ALA A 55 9.85 3.98 -0.65
N ARG A 56 9.97 5.13 0.04
CA ARG A 56 9.42 5.33 1.39
C ARG A 56 7.90 5.39 1.43
N THR A 57 7.24 5.96 0.41
CA THR A 57 5.78 5.97 0.32
C THR A 57 5.18 4.57 0.39
N ARG A 58 5.87 3.55 -0.14
CA ARG A 58 5.40 2.16 -0.10
C ARG A 58 6.02 1.33 1.03
N LYS A 59 7.30 1.53 1.35
CA LYS A 59 8.02 0.82 2.43
C LYS A 59 7.65 1.29 3.83
N GLY A 60 7.02 2.46 3.95
CA GLY A 60 6.80 3.15 5.22
C GLY A 60 8.03 3.93 5.70
N PRO A 61 7.93 4.55 6.89
CA PRO A 61 9.00 5.34 7.51
C PRO A 61 10.31 4.55 7.59
N ARG A 62 11.44 5.28 7.62
CA ARG A 62 12.76 4.66 7.75
C ARG A 62 12.83 3.96 9.11
N LYS A 63 12.64 2.63 9.11
CA LYS A 63 12.99 1.78 10.26
C LYS A 63 14.44 2.13 10.61
N GLY A 64 14.66 2.58 11.85
CA GLY A 64 15.93 3.15 12.29
C GLY A 64 17.11 2.33 11.83
N THR A 65 18.21 2.99 11.46
CA THR A 65 19.46 2.31 11.11
C THR A 65 19.79 1.33 12.23
N VAL A 66 19.97 0.05 11.90
CA VAL A 66 20.24 -1.02 12.88
C VAL A 66 21.38 -0.64 13.84
N ALA A 67 22.30 0.24 13.41
CA ALA A 67 23.39 0.81 14.19
C ALA A 67 22.99 1.77 15.35
N GLN A 68 21.85 2.47 15.30
CA GLN A 68 21.45 3.44 16.34
C GLN A 68 20.72 2.79 17.53
N LYS A 69 20.46 1.47 17.49
CA LYS A 69 19.88 0.72 18.62
C LYS A 69 20.88 0.44 19.75
N LYS A 70 22.17 0.72 19.57
CA LYS A 70 23.18 0.68 20.63
C LYS A 70 23.58 2.11 21.07
N LYS A 71 22.63 2.91 21.58
CA LYS A 71 23.04 3.98 22.48
C LYS A 71 23.08 3.37 23.88
N ALA A 72 24.30 3.13 24.36
CA ALA A 72 24.54 2.72 25.73
C ALA A 72 23.81 3.68 26.67
N THR A 73 23.11 3.13 27.65
CA THR A 73 22.60 3.88 28.81
C THR A 73 23.72 4.76 29.33
N ALA A 74 23.56 6.09 29.27
CA ALA A 74 24.46 7.00 29.94
C ALA A 74 24.46 6.64 31.42
N LYS A 75 25.61 6.16 31.92
CA LYS A 75 25.85 6.03 33.35
C LYS A 75 26.39 7.36 33.85
N THR A 76 25.90 7.74 35.04
CA THR A 76 26.24 8.88 35.89
C THR A 76 25.49 10.16 35.56
#